data_AF-A0A350Y0A5-F1
#
_entry.id   AF-A0A350Y0A5-F1
#
_cell.length_a   1.000
_cell.length_b   1.000
_cell.length_c   1.000
_cell.angle_alpha   90.00
_cell.angle_beta   90.00
_cell.angle_gamma   90.00
#
_symmetry.space_group_name_H-M   'P 1'
#
loop_
_entity.id
_entity.type
_entity.pdbx_description
1 polymer ?
#
loop_
_entity_poly.entity_id
_entity_poly.type
_entity_poly.pdbx_seq_one_letter_code
_entity_poly.pdbx_strand_id
1 'polypeptide(L)'
;MLLDRNDNCLGDQSGQNLCLTSIKKQEKLTANSKLAIKGIGPIQVGMTVAEASRAAGVKIVTNGANTNPECVYYQPADKLDGIHFMVTGDRIARVDINTKGITTISGAGIGDTEARIKSLYPGQIEVTPHPYVEGGHYLTFIPKSSVDKNYRVIFETDGQRVTEFRAGKVPEVKWIEGCS
;
A
#
# COMPACT_ATOMS: atom_id res chain seq x y z
N MET A 1 29.06 23.27 13.96
CA MET A 1 28.24 22.93 12.79
C MET A 1 28.38 24.06 11.81
N LEU A 2 29.16 23.89 10.74
CA LEU A 2 29.36 24.91 9.71
C LEU A 2 28.88 24.29 8.39
N LEU A 3 27.70 24.71 7.95
CA LEU A 3 27.19 24.46 6.61
C LEU A 3 27.69 25.61 5.71
N ASP A 4 27.96 25.32 4.44
CA ASP A 4 28.14 26.41 3.48
C ASP A 4 26.79 27.05 3.13
N ARG A 5 26.82 28.17 2.39
CA ARG A 5 25.60 28.93 2.03
C ARG A 5 24.65 28.19 1.07
N ASN A 6 25.01 26.98 0.63
CA ASN A 6 24.24 26.14 -0.27
C ASN A 6 23.86 24.79 0.38
N ASP A 7 23.95 24.68 1.71
CA ASP A 7 23.66 23.47 2.48
C ASP A 7 24.54 22.25 2.12
N ASN A 8 25.73 22.46 1.56
CA ASN A 8 26.68 21.38 1.33
C ASN A 8 27.59 21.16 2.53
N CYS A 9 27.84 19.88 2.84
CA CYS A 9 28.72 19.47 3.94
C CYS A 9 30.19 19.61 3.53
N LEU A 10 30.96 20.37 4.31
CA LEU A 10 32.43 20.39 4.21
C LEU A 10 32.98 19.17 4.96
N GLY A 11 33.57 18.22 4.23
CA GLY A 11 34.13 16.98 4.80
C GLY A 11 35.42 17.23 5.58
N ASP A 12 35.53 16.65 6.77
CA ASP A 12 36.80 16.57 7.49
C ASP A 12 37.68 15.43 6.93
N GLN A 13 38.99 15.54 7.13
CA GLN A 13 39.99 14.61 6.61
C GLN A 13 40.03 13.26 7.36
N SER A 14 38.99 12.90 8.12
CA SER A 14 38.96 11.66 8.91
C SER A 14 38.40 10.45 8.15
N GLY A 15 37.87 10.65 6.94
CA GLY A 15 37.36 9.56 6.09
C GLY A 15 36.08 8.89 6.60
N GLN A 16 35.47 9.39 7.68
CA GLN A 16 34.14 8.96 8.11
C GLN A 16 33.08 9.81 7.42
N ASN A 17 32.48 9.28 6.35
CA ASN A 17 31.37 9.91 5.66
C ASN A 17 30.07 9.82 6.50
N LEU A 18 29.91 10.73 7.45
CA LEU A 18 28.67 10.95 8.20
C LEU A 18 27.51 11.51 7.34
N CYS A 19 27.73 11.68 6.03
CA CYS A 19 26.72 12.12 5.06
C CYS A 19 25.96 10.96 4.35
N LEU A 20 26.31 9.70 4.59
CA LEU A 20 25.66 8.55 3.92
C LEU A 20 24.27 8.20 4.45
N THR A 21 23.72 8.97 5.39
CA THR A 21 22.40 8.72 6.00
C THR A 21 21.24 9.46 5.31
N SER A 22 21.47 10.16 4.20
CA SER A 22 20.45 11.04 3.59
C SER A 22 19.77 10.53 2.30
N ILE A 23 19.86 9.23 1.99
CA ILE A 23 18.97 8.57 1.00
C ILE A 23 18.08 7.56 1.73
N LYS A 24 17.28 8.01 2.69
CA LYS A 24 16.35 7.14 3.41
C LYS A 24 15.15 6.81 2.54
N LYS A 25 15.21 5.68 1.82
CA LYS A 25 14.03 4.85 1.53
C LYS A 25 13.22 4.77 2.83
N GLN A 26 11.95 5.16 2.82
CA GLN A 26 11.13 5.28 4.04
C GLN A 26 11.34 4.05 4.95
N GLU A 27 12.10 4.21 6.03
CA GLU A 27 12.69 3.08 6.77
C GLU A 27 11.68 2.34 7.64
N LYS A 28 10.47 2.89 7.79
CA LYS A 28 9.41 2.38 8.66
C LYS A 28 8.03 2.62 8.07
N LEU A 29 7.08 1.77 8.43
CA LEU A 29 5.66 2.00 8.15
C LEU A 29 5.16 3.10 9.10
N THR A 30 4.46 4.11 8.58
CA THR A 30 3.89 5.21 9.38
C THR A 30 2.55 5.65 8.81
N ALA A 31 1.84 6.51 9.53
CA ALA A 31 0.59 7.12 9.05
C ALA A 31 0.77 7.99 7.79
N ASN A 32 2.02 8.35 7.45
CA ASN A 32 2.35 9.10 6.23
C ASN A 32 2.83 8.19 5.09
N SER A 33 2.90 6.87 5.30
CA SER A 33 3.22 5.93 4.24
C SER A 33 2.15 5.99 3.13
N LYS A 34 2.61 5.91 1.88
CA LYS A 34 1.72 5.90 0.72
C LYS A 34 1.62 4.50 0.14
N LEU A 35 0.44 4.14 -0.34
CA LEU A 35 0.22 2.89 -1.04
C LEU A 35 0.79 2.95 -2.47
N ALA A 36 1.73 2.06 -2.75
CA ALA A 36 2.23 1.77 -4.07
C ALA A 36 1.53 0.52 -4.64
N ILE A 37 1.59 0.34 -5.95
CA ILE A 37 1.02 -0.86 -6.60
C ILE A 37 1.64 -2.19 -6.10
N LYS A 38 2.85 -2.14 -5.53
CA LYS A 38 3.58 -3.31 -4.98
C LYS A 38 3.69 -3.33 -3.45
N GLY A 39 3.00 -2.46 -2.71
CA GLY A 39 3.08 -2.45 -1.24
C GLY A 39 2.93 -1.06 -0.63
N ILE A 40 3.32 -0.91 0.64
CA ILE A 40 3.15 0.33 1.41
C ILE A 40 4.40 0.62 2.26
N GLY A 41 4.91 1.84 2.17
CA GLY A 41 6.16 2.21 2.85
C GLY A 41 7.30 1.23 2.53
N PRO A 42 7.95 0.61 3.53
CA PRO A 42 9.01 -0.39 3.31
C PRO A 42 8.48 -1.80 3.01
N ILE A 43 7.19 -2.07 3.19
CA ILE A 43 6.59 -3.40 3.01
C ILE A 43 6.26 -3.61 1.53
N GLN A 44 6.64 -4.77 0.99
CA GLN A 44 6.35 -5.17 -0.38
C GLN A 44 5.48 -6.42 -0.41
N VAL A 45 4.59 -6.48 -1.41
CA VAL A 45 3.90 -7.70 -1.83
C VAL A 45 4.96 -8.76 -2.15
N GLY A 46 4.76 -9.97 -1.63
CA GLY A 46 5.70 -11.08 -1.72
C GLY A 46 6.58 -11.26 -0.48
N MET A 47 6.70 -10.28 0.41
CA MET A 47 7.40 -10.48 1.70
C MET A 47 6.65 -11.49 2.58
N THR A 48 7.39 -12.22 3.41
CA THR A 48 6.80 -12.96 4.55
C THR A 48 6.37 -11.98 5.64
N VAL A 49 5.52 -12.44 6.57
CA VAL A 49 5.09 -11.62 7.72
C VAL A 49 6.28 -11.16 8.58
N ALA A 50 7.29 -12.03 8.73
CA ALA A 50 8.51 -11.71 9.47
C ALA A 50 9.37 -10.65 8.75
N GLU A 51 9.52 -10.79 7.43
CA GLU A 51 10.22 -9.79 6.60
C GLU A 51 9.52 -8.44 6.66
N ALA A 52 8.19 -8.43 6.50
CA ALA A 52 7.37 -7.23 6.58
C ALA A 52 7.48 -6.56 7.95
N SER A 53 7.42 -7.33 9.04
CA SER A 53 7.59 -6.79 10.41
C SER A 53 8.94 -6.11 10.60
N ARG A 54 10.02 -6.76 10.14
CA ARG A 54 11.38 -6.20 10.21
C ARG A 54 11.50 -4.94 9.36
N ALA A 55 10.96 -4.95 8.15
CA ALA A 55 10.99 -3.81 7.24
C ALA A 55 10.16 -2.63 7.77
N ALA A 56 9.00 -2.90 8.35
CA ALA A 56 8.09 -1.90 8.89
C ALA A 56 8.61 -1.24 10.18
N GLY A 57 9.46 -1.94 10.93
CA GLY A 57 9.88 -1.53 12.27
C GLY A 57 8.76 -1.67 13.32
N VAL A 58 7.70 -2.41 13.00
CA VAL A 58 6.56 -2.74 13.87
C VAL A 58 6.16 -4.20 13.65
N LYS A 59 5.66 -4.87 14.69
CA LYS A 59 5.14 -6.23 14.54
C LYS A 59 3.89 -6.23 13.65
N ILE A 60 3.86 -7.14 12.68
CA ILE A 60 2.67 -7.48 11.91
C ILE A 60 2.07 -8.73 12.55
N VAL A 61 0.83 -8.63 13.03
CA VAL A 61 0.13 -9.65 13.81
C VAL A 61 -1.17 -10.05 13.13
N THR A 62 -1.70 -11.24 13.42
CA THR A 62 -2.97 -11.68 12.84
C THR A 62 -4.10 -10.75 13.29
N ASN A 63 -5.08 -10.48 12.42
CA ASN A 63 -6.24 -9.64 12.76
C ASN A 63 -7.37 -10.41 13.46
N GLY A 64 -7.13 -11.68 13.86
CA GLY A 64 -8.12 -12.52 14.51
C GLY A 64 -7.81 -14.02 14.39
N ALA A 65 -8.75 -14.83 14.89
CA ALA A 65 -8.71 -16.29 14.79
C ALA A 65 -9.21 -16.71 13.41
N ASN A 66 -8.32 -16.72 12.42
CA ASN A 66 -8.71 -17.13 11.08
C ASN A 66 -8.87 -18.64 10.99
N THR A 67 -9.95 -19.11 10.37
CA THR A 67 -10.28 -20.53 10.24
C THR A 67 -9.63 -21.18 9.02
N ASN A 68 -9.20 -20.37 8.04
CA ASN A 68 -8.51 -20.82 6.85
C ASN A 68 -6.98 -20.58 6.97
N PRO A 69 -6.15 -21.62 7.08
CA PRO A 69 -4.70 -21.45 7.16
C PRO A 69 -4.06 -20.98 5.85
N GLU A 70 -4.74 -21.11 4.71
CA GLU A 70 -4.21 -20.79 3.37
C GLU A 70 -4.32 -19.30 3.01
N CYS A 71 -5.22 -18.55 3.66
CA CYS A 71 -5.39 -17.12 3.49
C CYS A 71 -5.63 -16.48 4.85
N VAL A 72 -4.75 -15.58 5.29
CA VAL A 72 -4.89 -14.90 6.59
C VAL A 72 -4.65 -13.40 6.48
N TYR A 73 -5.48 -12.64 7.18
CA TYR A 73 -5.27 -11.21 7.33
C TYR A 73 -4.39 -10.88 8.53
N TYR A 74 -3.51 -9.92 8.31
CA TYR A 74 -2.62 -9.37 9.32
C TYR A 74 -2.74 -7.85 9.35
N GLN A 75 -2.34 -7.25 10.45
CA GLN A 75 -2.32 -5.81 10.65
C GLN A 75 -1.08 -5.39 11.47
N PRO A 76 -0.65 -4.13 11.40
CA PRO A 76 0.31 -3.58 12.35
C PRO A 76 -0.23 -3.68 13.79
N ALA A 77 0.64 -4.01 14.75
CA ALA A 77 0.28 -4.11 16.16
C ALA A 77 0.16 -2.75 16.89
N ASP A 78 0.58 -1.66 16.24
CA ASP A 78 0.50 -0.30 16.76
C ASP A 78 -0.76 0.43 16.28
N LYS A 79 -0.80 1.76 16.46
CA LYS A 79 -1.97 2.60 16.13
C LYS A 79 -2.11 2.91 14.62
N LEU A 80 -1.63 2.05 13.74
CA LEU A 80 -1.80 2.18 12.29
C LEU A 80 -3.04 1.44 11.81
N ASP A 81 -4.16 1.72 12.49
CA ASP A 81 -5.45 1.11 12.20
C ASP A 81 -5.88 1.38 10.76
N GLY A 82 -6.41 0.34 10.13
CA GLY A 82 -6.94 0.37 8.79
C GLY A 82 -5.94 0.14 7.67
N ILE A 83 -4.77 -0.40 7.99
CA ILE A 83 -3.85 -1.05 7.06
C ILE A 83 -3.90 -2.56 7.33
N HIS A 84 -4.33 -3.33 6.32
CA HIS A 84 -4.45 -4.78 6.42
C HIS A 84 -3.61 -5.45 5.34
N PHE A 85 -3.05 -6.61 5.67
CA PHE A 85 -2.25 -7.42 4.77
C PHE A 85 -2.93 -8.76 4.61
N MET A 86 -3.37 -9.06 3.40
CA MET A 86 -3.78 -10.43 3.06
C MET A 86 -2.52 -11.24 2.77
N VAL A 87 -2.38 -12.39 3.40
CA VAL A 87 -1.26 -13.30 3.26
C VAL A 87 -1.76 -14.64 2.73
N THR A 88 -1.15 -15.10 1.65
CA THR A 88 -1.39 -16.44 1.06
C THR A 88 -0.06 -17.16 0.89
N GLY A 89 -0.01 -18.45 1.22
CA GLY A 89 1.23 -19.23 1.14
C GLY A 89 2.42 -18.58 1.86
N ASP A 90 2.18 -18.06 3.07
CA ASP A 90 3.15 -17.34 3.92
C ASP A 90 3.75 -16.04 3.30
N ARG A 91 3.10 -15.48 2.29
CA ARG A 91 3.54 -14.23 1.65
C ARG A 91 2.41 -13.23 1.50
N ILE A 92 2.73 -11.95 1.70
CA ILE A 92 1.79 -10.84 1.48
C ILE A 92 1.36 -10.87 0.01
N ALA A 93 0.07 -10.99 -0.23
CA ALA A 93 -0.54 -11.02 -1.55
C ALA A 93 -1.08 -9.63 -1.95
N ARG A 94 -1.65 -8.91 -0.98
CA ARG A 94 -2.15 -7.54 -1.16
C ARG A 94 -2.16 -6.76 0.15
N VAL A 95 -2.28 -5.45 0.01
CA VAL A 95 -2.47 -4.47 1.09
C VAL A 95 -3.82 -3.81 0.90
N ASP A 96 -4.65 -3.83 1.93
CA ASP A 96 -6.00 -3.26 1.94
C ASP A 96 -6.01 -2.04 2.88
N ILE A 97 -6.60 -0.94 2.43
CA ILE A 97 -6.68 0.34 3.15
C ILE A 97 -8.14 0.72 3.34
N ASN A 98 -8.56 0.86 4.59
CA ASN A 98 -9.90 1.32 4.97
C ASN A 98 -9.88 2.55 5.92
N THR A 99 -8.77 3.29 5.94
CA THR A 99 -8.60 4.53 6.71
C THR A 99 -8.30 5.75 5.83
N LYS A 100 -8.82 6.93 6.20
CA LYS A 100 -8.71 8.19 5.41
C LYS A 100 -7.30 8.79 5.40
N GLY A 101 -6.42 8.40 6.33
CA GLY A 101 -5.09 8.98 6.48
C GLY A 101 -4.07 8.53 5.42
N ILE A 102 -4.34 7.42 4.73
CA ILE A 102 -3.43 6.83 3.76
C ILE A 102 -3.93 7.12 2.34
N THR A 103 -3.01 7.55 1.47
CA THR A 103 -3.27 7.72 0.04
C THR A 103 -2.36 6.83 -0.79
N THR A 104 -2.70 6.63 -2.06
CA THR A 104 -1.73 6.11 -3.03
C THR A 104 -0.58 7.08 -3.26
N ILE A 105 0.48 6.63 -3.93
CA ILE A 105 1.57 7.51 -4.40
C ILE A 105 1.00 8.68 -5.22
N SER A 106 0.01 8.40 -6.07
CA SER A 106 -0.66 9.38 -6.93
C SER A 106 -1.64 10.30 -6.17
N GLY A 107 -1.86 10.09 -4.88
CA GLY A 107 -2.73 10.94 -4.05
C GLY A 107 -4.21 10.57 -4.07
N ALA A 108 -4.57 9.39 -4.56
CA ALA A 108 -5.92 8.85 -4.43
C ALA A 108 -6.14 8.31 -3.01
N GLY A 109 -7.33 8.53 -2.44
CA GLY A 109 -7.66 8.02 -1.10
C GLY A 109 -9.15 7.91 -0.84
N ILE A 110 -9.51 7.45 0.36
CA ILE A 110 -10.90 7.32 0.79
C ILE A 110 -11.58 8.69 0.82
N GLY A 111 -12.79 8.75 0.25
CA GLY A 111 -13.57 9.97 0.07
C GLY A 111 -13.38 10.65 -1.29
N ASP A 112 -12.40 10.26 -2.10
CA ASP A 112 -12.26 10.76 -3.46
C ASP A 112 -13.42 10.30 -4.34
N THR A 113 -13.85 11.15 -5.29
CA THR A 113 -14.92 10.79 -6.23
C THR A 113 -14.40 9.86 -7.32
N GLU A 114 -15.28 9.08 -7.94
CA GLU A 114 -14.93 8.26 -9.11
C GLU A 114 -14.29 9.08 -10.24
N ALA A 115 -14.80 10.29 -10.47
CA ALA A 115 -14.25 11.21 -11.46
C ALA A 115 -12.81 11.62 -11.13
N ARG A 116 -12.51 11.86 -9.84
CA ARG A 116 -11.15 12.15 -9.39
C ARG A 116 -10.22 10.96 -9.61
N ILE A 117 -10.67 9.74 -9.29
CA ILE A 117 -9.88 8.52 -9.55
C ILE A 117 -9.57 8.39 -11.05
N LYS A 118 -10.59 8.55 -11.92
CA LYS A 118 -10.40 8.52 -13.39
C LYS A 118 -9.43 9.60 -13.86
N SER A 119 -9.45 10.78 -13.25
CA SER A 119 -8.51 11.88 -13.57
C SER A 119 -7.07 11.60 -13.10
N LEU A 120 -6.88 10.93 -11.96
CA LEU A 120 -5.54 10.56 -11.46
C LEU A 120 -4.89 9.45 -12.28
N TYR A 121 -5.69 8.62 -12.96
CA TYR A 121 -5.24 7.46 -13.73
C TYR A 121 -5.79 7.47 -15.16
N PRO A 122 -5.46 8.48 -15.98
CA PRO A 122 -6.08 8.69 -17.28
C PRO A 122 -5.86 7.50 -18.22
N GLY A 123 -6.96 6.93 -18.71
CA GLY A 123 -6.97 5.81 -19.66
C GLY A 123 -6.43 4.48 -19.10
N GLN A 124 -6.41 4.30 -17.78
CA GLN A 124 -5.92 3.08 -17.11
C GLN A 124 -6.88 2.50 -16.06
N ILE A 125 -8.11 3.05 -15.96
CA ILE A 125 -9.15 2.54 -15.06
C ILE A 125 -10.15 1.69 -15.85
N GLU A 126 -10.29 0.43 -15.46
CA GLU A 126 -11.43 -0.42 -15.81
C GLU A 126 -12.49 -0.29 -14.70
N VAL A 127 -13.77 -0.10 -15.09
CA VAL A 127 -14.88 0.05 -14.14
C VAL A 127 -15.79 -1.17 -14.24
N THR A 128 -16.06 -1.83 -13.11
CA THR A 128 -17.05 -2.91 -13.03
C THR A 128 -18.04 -2.63 -11.89
N PRO A 129 -19.31 -3.07 -11.98
CA PRO A 129 -20.27 -2.91 -10.89
C PRO A 129 -19.83 -3.63 -9.61
N HIS A 130 -20.15 -3.07 -8.45
CA HIS A 130 -19.98 -3.72 -7.16
C HIS A 130 -21.14 -4.72 -6.94
N PRO A 131 -20.87 -6.00 -6.63
CA PRO A 131 -21.92 -7.03 -6.56
C PRO A 131 -22.88 -6.85 -5.37
N TYR A 132 -22.46 -6.12 -4.34
CA TYR A 132 -23.22 -5.98 -3.08
C TYR A 132 -23.64 -4.55 -2.73
N VAL A 133 -23.21 -3.56 -3.50
CA VAL A 133 -23.47 -2.15 -3.20
C VAL A 133 -24.18 -1.57 -4.41
N GLU A 134 -25.47 -1.27 -4.23
CA GLU A 134 -26.29 -0.70 -5.29
C GLU A 134 -25.68 0.62 -5.78
N GLY A 135 -25.44 0.73 -7.07
CA GLY A 135 -24.75 1.87 -7.69
C GLY A 135 -23.24 1.94 -7.42
N GLY A 136 -22.68 1.05 -6.59
CA GLY A 136 -21.25 0.96 -6.30
C GLY A 136 -20.43 0.39 -7.44
N HIS A 137 -19.13 0.71 -7.45
CA HIS A 137 -18.22 0.23 -8.48
C HIS A 137 -16.85 -0.20 -7.93
N TYR A 138 -16.21 -1.08 -8.68
CA TYR A 138 -14.77 -1.28 -8.65
C TYR A 138 -14.12 -0.44 -9.73
N LEU A 139 -13.21 0.45 -9.33
CA LEU A 139 -12.33 1.18 -10.24
C LEU A 139 -10.95 0.52 -10.19
N THR A 140 -10.65 -0.30 -11.19
CA THR A 140 -9.42 -1.10 -11.26
C THR A 140 -8.38 -0.42 -12.13
N PHE A 141 -7.28 0.00 -11.52
CA PHE A 141 -6.08 0.45 -12.22
C PHE A 141 -5.33 -0.73 -12.85
N ILE A 142 -5.13 -0.66 -14.18
CA ILE A 142 -4.35 -1.62 -14.96
C ILE A 142 -3.04 -0.97 -15.42
N PRO A 143 -1.88 -1.42 -14.94
CA PRO A 143 -0.61 -0.87 -15.37
C PRO A 143 -0.30 -1.24 -16.83
N LYS A 144 0.23 -0.28 -17.59
CA LYS A 144 0.74 -0.51 -18.96
C LYS A 144 2.10 -1.21 -19.02
N SER A 145 2.88 -1.10 -17.93
CA SER A 145 4.21 -1.70 -17.81
C SER A 145 4.13 -3.24 -17.79
N SER A 146 4.93 -3.90 -18.63
CA SER A 146 5.02 -5.37 -18.67
C SER A 146 5.57 -5.97 -17.37
N VAL A 147 6.38 -5.21 -16.64
CA VAL A 147 6.95 -5.62 -15.34
C VAL A 147 5.88 -5.65 -14.25
N ASP A 148 4.86 -4.81 -14.37
CA ASP A 148 3.80 -4.64 -13.37
C ASP A 148 2.49 -5.31 -13.79
N LYS A 149 2.47 -6.01 -14.93
CA LYS A 149 1.28 -6.59 -15.56
C LYS A 149 0.42 -7.47 -14.63
N ASN A 150 1.04 -8.05 -13.59
CA ASN A 150 0.38 -8.92 -12.62
C ASN A 150 -0.11 -8.19 -11.36
N TYR A 151 -0.04 -6.85 -11.30
CA TYR A 151 -0.49 -6.07 -10.15
C TYR A 151 -1.66 -5.16 -10.50
N ARG A 152 -2.50 -4.84 -9.50
CA ARG A 152 -3.59 -3.88 -9.63
C ARG A 152 -3.61 -2.95 -8.42
N VAL A 153 -4.22 -1.79 -8.62
CA VAL A 153 -4.82 -1.01 -7.53
C VAL A 153 -6.32 -1.00 -7.78
N ILE A 154 -7.13 -1.35 -6.79
CA ILE A 154 -8.58 -1.39 -6.91
C ILE A 154 -9.16 -0.44 -5.87
N PHE A 155 -10.02 0.47 -6.32
CA PHE A 155 -10.81 1.34 -5.44
C PHE A 155 -12.24 0.83 -5.45
N GLU A 156 -12.83 0.62 -4.27
CA GLU A 156 -14.24 0.28 -4.11
C GLU A 156 -15.00 1.56 -3.79
N THR A 157 -16.18 1.72 -4.41
CA THR A 157 -16.98 2.92 -4.28
C THR A 157 -18.42 2.60 -3.92
N ASP A 158 -19.05 3.54 -3.24
CA ASP A 158 -20.50 3.56 -3.00
C ASP A 158 -21.29 4.17 -4.17
N GLY A 159 -20.66 4.30 -5.34
CA GLY A 159 -21.19 4.97 -6.53
C GLY A 159 -20.91 6.48 -6.57
N GLN A 160 -20.41 7.05 -5.48
CA GLN A 160 -20.03 8.45 -5.40
C GLN A 160 -18.57 8.61 -5.01
N ARG A 161 -18.13 7.88 -3.98
CA ARG A 161 -16.83 8.06 -3.33
C ARG A 161 -16.16 6.73 -3.03
N VAL A 162 -14.83 6.75 -3.00
CA VAL A 162 -14.02 5.64 -2.55
C VAL A 162 -14.28 5.38 -1.06
N THR A 163 -14.64 4.15 -0.72
CA THR A 163 -14.87 3.68 0.65
C THR A 163 -13.69 2.86 1.17
N GLU A 164 -13.02 2.13 0.28
CA GLU A 164 -11.79 1.39 0.56
C GLU A 164 -10.98 1.22 -0.73
N PHE A 165 -9.70 0.88 -0.59
CA PHE A 165 -8.86 0.56 -1.74
C PHE A 165 -7.74 -0.40 -1.38
N ARG A 166 -7.29 -1.16 -2.37
CA ARG A 166 -6.28 -2.20 -2.20
C ARG A 166 -5.28 -2.23 -3.34
N ALA A 167 -4.07 -2.70 -3.06
CA ALA A 167 -3.04 -2.94 -4.06
C ALA A 167 -2.38 -4.30 -3.84
N GLY A 168 -2.12 -5.02 -4.92
CA GLY A 168 -1.61 -6.38 -4.80
C GLY A 168 -1.44 -7.11 -6.12
N LYS A 169 -1.04 -8.38 -6.02
CA LYS A 169 -0.86 -9.29 -7.15
C LYS A 169 -2.19 -9.97 -7.54
N VAL A 170 -2.34 -10.30 -8.81
CA VAL A 170 -3.43 -11.15 -9.33
C VAL A 170 -3.06 -12.62 -9.08
N PRO A 171 -4.02 -13.51 -8.70
CA PRO A 171 -5.46 -13.26 -8.57
C PRO A 171 -5.93 -12.60 -7.27
N GLU A 172 -5.14 -12.61 -6.20
CA GLU A 172 -5.58 -12.28 -4.84
C GLU A 172 -6.13 -10.86 -4.67
N VAL A 173 -5.56 -9.87 -5.37
CA VAL A 173 -6.06 -8.48 -5.35
C VAL A 173 -7.50 -8.36 -5.85
N LYS A 174 -7.99 -9.33 -6.63
CA LYS A 174 -9.36 -9.36 -7.17
C LYS A 174 -10.35 -10.12 -6.29
N TRP A 175 -9.91 -10.77 -5.21
CA TRP A 175 -10.82 -11.52 -4.33
C TRP A 175 -11.71 -10.57 -3.55
N ILE A 176 -13.00 -10.59 -3.85
CA ILE A 176 -14.00 -9.72 -3.22
C ILE A 176 -14.14 -10.06 -1.73
N GLU A 177 -14.29 -11.34 -1.39
CA GLU A 177 -14.54 -11.84 -0.01
C GLU A 177 -13.29 -11.88 0.89
N GLY A 178 -12.15 -11.43 0.39
CA GLY A 178 -10.91 -11.50 1.15
C GLY A 178 -10.45 -12.95 1.38
N CYS A 179 -10.30 -13.33 2.65
CA CYS A 179 -9.88 -14.67 3.09
C CYS A 179 -11.04 -15.55 3.61
N SER A 180 -12.28 -15.22 3.24
CA SER A 180 -13.49 -15.92 3.69
C SER A 180 -13.87 -17.09 2.79
#